data_AF-A0AAA9T6T0-F1
#
_entry.id   AF-A0AAA9T6T0-F1
#
_cell.length_a   1.000
_cell.length_b   1.000
_cell.length_c   1.000
_cell.angle_alpha   90.00
_cell.angle_beta   90.00
_cell.angle_gamma   90.00
#
_symmetry.space_group_name_H-M   'P 1'
#
loop_
_entity.id
_entity.type
_entity.pdbx_description
1 polymer ?
#
loop_
_entity_poly.entity_id
_entity_poly.type
_entity_poly.pdbx_seq_one_letter_code
_entity_poly.pdbx_strand_id
1 'polypeptide(L)'
;MLGRGSELQLPISQAVRRLVSSVQAVLATGSGIIVIRSCSDVITDRHWLAREYVWFLIPYMIYDTYAMYLCEWYRAGDQSSKHSLTIFRNFLSKNRLMITHHVFILLVLVPIAQKLRGELGDFFVGCIFTAELSTPFVSLGRILIQLQQQHSLLYKVNGILTLTTFFMCRILLFPFMYWSYGRQQGLSLLRVPFHIPFHCNVANAFLIAPQIYWFSLLCKKAARLFDVPPAKKDS
;
A
#
# COMPACT_ATOMS: atom_id res chain seq x y z
N MET A 1 -36.41 -12.82 -11.78
CA MET A 1 -36.02 -12.30 -10.44
C MET A 1 -34.51 -12.44 -10.18
N LEU A 2 -33.62 -12.07 -11.11
CA LEU A 2 -32.16 -12.17 -10.95
C LEU A 2 -31.42 -10.82 -11.04
N GLY A 3 -32.14 -9.71 -11.24
CA GLY A 3 -31.51 -8.39 -11.52
C GLY A 3 -31.16 -7.54 -10.29
N ARG A 4 -31.77 -7.79 -9.12
CA ARG A 4 -31.55 -6.94 -7.92
C ARG A 4 -30.40 -7.42 -7.02
N GLY A 5 -29.91 -8.65 -7.23
CA GLY A 5 -28.81 -9.24 -6.47
C GLY A 5 -27.42 -8.81 -6.97
N SER A 6 -27.25 -8.62 -8.27
CA SER A 6 -25.96 -8.25 -8.90
C SER A 6 -25.56 -6.79 -8.62
N GLU A 7 -26.51 -5.85 -8.61
CA GLU A 7 -26.23 -4.42 -8.41
C GLU A 7 -25.67 -4.10 -7.01
N LEU A 8 -26.10 -4.82 -5.97
CA LEU A 8 -25.62 -4.61 -4.60
C LEU A 8 -24.40 -5.48 -4.26
N GLN A 9 -24.20 -6.61 -4.94
CA GLN A 9 -23.08 -7.52 -4.70
C GLN A 9 -21.72 -6.89 -5.00
N LEU A 10 -21.61 -6.11 -6.08
CA LEU A 10 -20.35 -5.47 -6.46
C LEU A 10 -19.86 -4.42 -5.45
N PRO A 11 -20.67 -3.41 -5.03
CA PRO A 11 -20.23 -2.43 -4.03
C PRO A 11 -19.93 -3.09 -2.68
N ILE A 12 -20.73 -4.08 -2.25
CA ILE A 12 -20.46 -4.84 -1.01
C ILE A 12 -19.12 -5.57 -1.10
N SER A 13 -18.88 -6.33 -2.18
CA SER A 13 -17.62 -7.07 -2.35
C SER A 13 -16.39 -6.15 -2.34
N GLN A 14 -16.52 -4.97 -2.97
CA GLN A 14 -15.46 -3.97 -2.98
C GLN A 14 -15.26 -3.31 -1.61
N ALA A 15 -16.31 -3.14 -0.80
CA ALA A 15 -16.20 -2.62 0.57
C ALA A 15 -15.55 -3.66 1.49
N VAL A 16 -16.00 -4.92 1.45
CA VAL A 16 -15.44 -6.03 2.24
C VAL A 16 -13.96 -6.21 1.95
N ARG A 17 -13.55 -6.26 0.68
CA ARG A 17 -12.14 -6.37 0.30
C ARG A 17 -11.29 -5.24 0.90
N ARG A 18 -11.81 -4.00 0.88
CA ARG A 18 -11.11 -2.84 1.46
C ARG A 18 -11.03 -2.89 2.98
N LEU A 19 -12.04 -3.44 3.65
CA LEU A 19 -11.99 -3.68 5.10
C LEU A 19 -10.92 -4.72 5.44
N VAL A 20 -10.90 -5.86 4.73
CA VAL A 20 -9.87 -6.90 4.92
C VAL A 20 -8.47 -6.32 4.69
N SER A 21 -8.29 -5.53 3.64
CA SER A 21 -7.03 -4.84 3.37
C SER A 21 -6.64 -3.85 4.47
N SER A 22 -7.61 -3.15 5.07
CA SER A 22 -7.36 -2.22 6.18
C SER A 22 -6.93 -2.97 7.45
N VAL A 23 -7.55 -4.11 7.75
CA VAL A 23 -7.16 -4.96 8.88
C VAL A 23 -5.75 -5.49 8.69
N GLN A 24 -5.44 -6.01 7.50
CA GLN A 24 -4.08 -6.48 7.20
C GLN A 24 -3.06 -5.36 7.36
N ALA A 25 -3.36 -4.16 6.88
CA ALA A 25 -2.48 -3.01 6.99
C ALA A 25 -2.19 -2.59 8.44
N VAL A 26 -3.19 -2.68 9.33
CA VAL A 26 -3.01 -2.44 10.76
C VAL A 26 -2.12 -3.51 11.38
N LEU A 27 -2.32 -4.79 11.04
CA LEU A 27 -1.47 -5.89 11.52
C LEU A 27 -0.02 -5.74 11.03
N ALA A 28 0.19 -5.32 9.77
CA ALA A 28 1.51 -5.06 9.21
C ALA A 28 2.19 -3.92 9.96
N THR A 29 1.49 -2.80 10.11
CA THR A 29 2.03 -1.62 10.79
C THR A 29 2.38 -1.94 12.24
N GLY A 30 1.48 -2.62 12.98
CA GLY A 30 1.73 -3.03 14.35
C GLY A 30 2.95 -3.95 14.46
N SER A 31 3.06 -4.93 13.55
CA SER A 31 4.21 -5.81 13.47
C SER A 31 5.52 -5.05 13.19
N GLY A 32 5.47 -4.08 12.27
CA GLY A 32 6.60 -3.23 11.94
C GLY A 32 7.08 -2.39 13.11
N ILE A 33 6.15 -1.77 13.86
CA ILE A 33 6.46 -0.98 15.04
C ILE A 33 7.12 -1.84 16.12
N ILE A 34 6.61 -3.05 16.37
CA ILE A 34 7.20 -3.97 17.34
C ILE A 34 8.64 -4.31 16.95
N VAL A 35 8.87 -4.71 15.69
CA VAL A 35 10.22 -5.03 15.19
C VAL A 35 11.17 -3.83 15.33
N ILE A 36 10.75 -2.64 14.88
CA ILE A 36 11.54 -1.40 14.96
C ILE A 36 11.94 -1.08 16.41
N ARG A 37 11.05 -1.31 17.37
CA ARG A 37 11.29 -1.01 18.79
C ARG A 37 12.16 -2.07 19.48
N SER A 38 12.14 -3.30 18.99
CA SER A 38 12.91 -4.40 19.56
C SER A 38 14.35 -4.46 19.06
N CYS A 39 14.63 -3.94 17.86
CA CYS A 39 15.98 -3.92 17.29
C CYS A 39 16.73 -2.64 17.70
N SER A 40 17.81 -2.79 18.48
CA SER A 40 18.74 -1.72 18.81
C SER A 40 19.83 -1.57 17.74
N ASP A 41 20.36 -2.69 17.24
CA ASP A 41 21.23 -2.75 16.06
C ASP A 41 20.37 -2.94 14.79
N VAL A 42 20.36 -1.95 13.90
CA VAL A 42 19.50 -1.94 12.71
C VAL A 42 19.93 -2.94 11.64
N ILE A 43 21.14 -3.50 11.74
CA ILE A 43 21.72 -4.43 10.77
C ILE A 43 21.60 -5.86 11.28
N THR A 44 22.01 -6.12 12.52
CA THR A 44 22.24 -7.48 13.02
C THR A 44 21.16 -8.00 13.96
N ASP A 45 20.40 -7.11 14.62
CA ASP A 45 19.34 -7.58 15.52
C ASP A 45 18.23 -8.26 14.74
N ARG A 46 17.65 -9.27 15.38
CA ARG A 46 16.61 -10.11 14.80
C ARG A 46 15.34 -10.06 15.62
N HIS A 47 14.22 -10.11 14.92
CA HIS A 47 12.92 -10.23 15.55
C HIS A 47 12.06 -11.19 14.74
N TRP A 48 11.57 -12.25 15.39
CA TRP A 48 10.81 -13.34 14.74
C TRP A 48 9.64 -12.82 13.89
N LEU A 49 8.98 -11.75 14.34
CA LEU A 49 7.85 -11.14 13.64
C LEU A 49 8.22 -10.60 12.25
N ALA A 50 9.48 -10.18 12.02
CA ALA A 50 9.95 -9.76 10.70
C ALA A 50 9.94 -10.92 9.68
N ARG A 51 10.06 -12.17 10.14
CA ARG A 51 10.01 -13.37 9.30
C ARG A 51 8.61 -13.95 9.21
N GLU A 52 7.95 -14.15 10.35
CA GLU A 52 6.63 -14.80 10.41
C GLU A 52 5.55 -13.95 9.74
N TYR A 53 5.63 -12.62 9.86
CA TYR A 53 4.66 -11.75 9.21
C TYR A 53 4.78 -11.80 7.67
N VAL A 54 5.96 -12.03 7.12
CA VAL A 54 6.11 -12.23 5.65
C VAL A 54 5.46 -13.55 5.21
N TRP A 55 5.53 -14.61 6.02
CA TRP A 55 4.81 -15.86 5.74
C TRP A 55 3.30 -15.66 5.76
N PHE A 56 2.80 -14.84 6.67
CA PHE A 56 1.40 -14.41 6.68
C PHE A 56 1.03 -13.51 5.49
N LEU A 57 1.96 -12.68 5.01
CA LEU A 57 1.75 -11.74 3.91
C LEU A 57 1.50 -12.45 2.57
N ILE A 58 2.18 -13.58 2.31
CA ILE A 58 2.07 -14.34 1.04
C ILE A 58 0.62 -14.76 0.73
N PRO A 59 -0.07 -15.55 1.59
CA PRO A 59 -1.44 -15.96 1.30
C PRO A 59 -2.39 -14.77 1.23
N TYR A 60 -2.15 -13.71 2.01
CA TYR A 60 -2.93 -12.48 1.90
C TYR A 60 -2.78 -11.80 0.54
N MET A 61 -1.55 -11.66 0.01
CA MET A 61 -1.30 -11.04 -1.29
C MET A 61 -1.95 -11.84 -2.43
N ILE A 62 -1.95 -13.17 -2.33
CA ILE A 62 -2.67 -14.05 -3.26
C ILE A 62 -4.18 -13.81 -3.14
N TYR A 63 -4.71 -13.78 -1.91
CA TYR A 63 -6.11 -13.51 -1.64
C TYR A 63 -6.59 -12.15 -2.18
N ASP A 64 -5.88 -11.04 -1.91
CA ASP A 64 -6.33 -9.71 -2.35
C ASP A 64 -6.28 -9.59 -3.88
N THR A 65 -5.28 -10.19 -4.52
CA THR A 65 -5.21 -10.27 -5.99
C THR A 65 -6.41 -11.03 -6.56
N TYR A 66 -6.77 -12.16 -5.95
CA TYR A 66 -7.93 -12.95 -6.35
C TYR A 66 -9.25 -12.21 -6.10
N ALA A 67 -9.39 -11.53 -4.95
CA ALA A 67 -10.56 -10.72 -4.64
C ALA A 67 -10.73 -9.53 -5.60
N MET A 68 -9.63 -8.92 -6.05
CA MET A 68 -9.67 -7.91 -7.10
C MET A 68 -10.14 -8.49 -8.44
N TYR A 69 -9.67 -9.69 -8.82
CA TYR A 69 -10.13 -10.39 -10.02
C TYR A 69 -11.63 -10.71 -9.95
N LEU A 70 -12.10 -11.23 -8.81
CA LEU A 70 -13.53 -11.50 -8.59
C LEU A 70 -14.39 -10.24 -8.72
N CYS A 71 -13.93 -9.09 -8.20
CA CYS A 71 -14.65 -7.82 -8.38
C CYS A 71 -14.80 -7.45 -9.87
N GLU A 72 -13.77 -7.69 -10.68
CA GLU A 72 -13.84 -7.47 -12.13
C GLU A 72 -14.73 -8.48 -12.84
N TRP A 73 -14.69 -9.74 -12.40
CA TRP A 73 -15.56 -10.79 -12.90
C TRP A 73 -17.04 -10.49 -12.65
N TYR A 74 -17.42 -10.12 -11.41
CA TYR A 74 -18.79 -9.72 -11.07
C TYR A 74 -19.23 -8.49 -11.85
N ARG A 75 -18.33 -7.54 -12.10
CA ARG A 75 -18.62 -6.36 -12.93
C ARG A 75 -18.86 -6.72 -14.39
N ALA A 76 -18.18 -7.73 -14.91
CA ALA A 76 -18.36 -8.20 -16.29
C ALA A 76 -19.57 -9.15 -16.46
N GLY A 77 -20.05 -9.76 -15.37
CA GLY A 77 -21.17 -10.72 -15.37
C GLY A 77 -22.51 -10.17 -15.85
N ASP A 78 -22.64 -8.85 -16.00
CA ASP A 78 -23.84 -8.18 -16.55
C ASP A 78 -23.80 -8.03 -18.09
N GLN A 79 -22.65 -8.32 -18.74
CA GLN A 79 -22.47 -8.33 -20.20
C GLN A 79 -22.12 -9.74 -20.68
N SER A 80 -23.15 -10.55 -20.92
CA SER A 80 -22.99 -11.96 -21.30
C SER A 80 -22.26 -12.17 -22.64
N SER A 81 -21.30 -13.11 -22.64
CA SER A 81 -21.16 -14.23 -23.62
C SER A 81 -19.82 -14.46 -24.31
N LYS A 82 -18.78 -13.61 -24.19
CA LYS A 82 -17.48 -13.90 -24.87
C LYS A 82 -16.23 -13.63 -24.03
N HIS A 83 -15.62 -14.76 -23.63
CA HIS A 83 -14.22 -15.02 -23.31
C HIS A 83 -13.66 -14.55 -21.95
N SER A 84 -13.40 -15.54 -21.06
CA SER A 84 -12.62 -15.41 -19.82
C SER A 84 -11.28 -14.66 -20.03
N LEU A 85 -10.64 -14.86 -21.19
CA LEU A 85 -9.40 -14.18 -21.57
C LEU A 85 -9.58 -12.65 -21.74
N THR A 86 -10.74 -12.20 -22.22
CA THR A 86 -11.05 -10.77 -22.37
C THR A 86 -11.27 -10.12 -21.01
N ILE A 87 -11.98 -10.81 -20.10
CA ILE A 87 -12.16 -10.36 -18.71
C ILE A 87 -10.81 -10.26 -18.01
N PHE A 88 -9.97 -11.28 -18.16
CA PHE A 88 -8.62 -11.29 -17.61
C PHE A 88 -7.75 -10.15 -18.18
N ARG A 89 -7.74 -9.94 -19.50
CA ARG A 89 -7.01 -8.84 -20.14
C ARG A 89 -7.50 -7.47 -19.65
N ASN A 90 -8.81 -7.32 -19.47
CA ASN A 90 -9.42 -6.11 -18.92
C ASN A 90 -9.04 -5.89 -17.45
N PHE A 91 -9.03 -6.96 -16.64
CA PHE A 91 -8.56 -6.93 -15.25
C PHE A 91 -7.12 -6.46 -15.18
N LEU A 92 -6.22 -7.03 -16.00
CA LEU A 92 -4.82 -6.60 -16.08
C LEU A 92 -4.72 -5.13 -16.46
N SER A 93 -5.35 -4.71 -17.56
CA SER A 93 -5.23 -3.35 -18.10
C SER A 93 -5.76 -2.27 -17.15
N LYS A 94 -6.91 -2.52 -16.51
CA LYS A 94 -7.55 -1.55 -15.61
C LYS A 94 -6.88 -1.47 -14.23
N ASN A 95 -6.32 -2.58 -13.76
CA ASN A 95 -5.68 -2.67 -12.43
C ASN A 95 -4.16 -2.80 -12.50
N ARG A 96 -3.52 -2.46 -13.64
CA ARG A 96 -2.07 -2.63 -13.90
C ARG A 96 -1.21 -2.23 -12.71
N LEU A 97 -1.47 -1.05 -12.17
CA LEU A 97 -0.67 -0.47 -11.09
C LEU A 97 -0.67 -1.31 -9.80
N MET A 98 -1.85 -1.79 -9.39
CA MET A 98 -1.99 -2.62 -8.18
C MET A 98 -1.52 -4.05 -8.42
N ILE A 99 -1.79 -4.61 -9.61
CA ILE A 99 -1.33 -5.96 -9.98
C ILE A 99 0.20 -6.00 -10.05
N THR A 100 0.83 -5.05 -10.74
CA THR A 100 2.29 -4.94 -10.80
C THR A 100 2.88 -4.81 -9.39
N HIS A 101 2.24 -4.06 -8.49
CA HIS A 101 2.67 -3.97 -7.11
C HIS A 101 2.62 -5.32 -6.38
N HIS A 102 1.51 -6.06 -6.48
CA HIS A 102 1.37 -7.36 -5.81
C HIS A 102 2.35 -8.40 -6.38
N VAL A 103 2.49 -8.45 -7.70
CA VAL A 103 3.45 -9.33 -8.37
C VAL A 103 4.88 -8.98 -7.95
N PHE A 104 5.22 -7.70 -7.86
CA PHE A 104 6.53 -7.27 -7.37
C PHE A 104 6.76 -7.66 -5.90
N ILE A 105 5.77 -7.50 -5.03
CA ILE A 105 5.86 -7.96 -3.64
C ILE A 105 6.13 -9.46 -3.60
N LEU A 106 5.31 -10.26 -4.29
CA LEU A 106 5.37 -11.72 -4.23
C LEU A 106 6.64 -12.30 -4.88
N LEU A 107 7.06 -11.78 -6.03
CA LEU A 107 8.17 -12.35 -6.80
C LEU A 107 9.52 -11.73 -6.48
N VAL A 108 9.56 -10.53 -5.90
CA VAL A 108 10.81 -9.81 -5.62
C VAL A 108 10.99 -9.57 -4.13
N LEU A 109 10.06 -8.85 -3.48
CA LEU A 109 10.26 -8.45 -2.07
C LEU A 109 10.20 -9.62 -1.09
N VAL A 110 9.28 -10.57 -1.29
CA VAL A 110 9.15 -11.75 -0.43
C VAL A 110 10.41 -12.63 -0.50
N PRO A 111 10.93 -13.04 -1.68
CA PRO A 111 12.18 -13.79 -1.77
C PRO A 111 13.38 -13.03 -1.18
N ILE A 112 13.44 -11.71 -1.38
CA ILE A 112 14.49 -10.89 -0.77
C ILE A 112 14.39 -10.94 0.76
N ALA A 113 13.20 -10.75 1.32
CA ALA A 113 12.95 -10.74 2.75
C ALA A 113 13.11 -12.11 3.42
N GLN A 114 12.92 -13.21 2.71
CA GLN A 114 12.99 -14.56 3.28
C GLN A 114 14.31 -15.28 3.06
N LYS A 115 14.95 -15.07 1.90
CA LYS A 115 16.13 -15.87 1.50
C LYS A 115 17.35 -15.01 1.22
N LEU A 116 17.23 -13.96 0.40
CA LEU A 116 18.42 -13.26 -0.11
C LEU A 116 19.08 -12.36 0.93
N ARG A 117 18.33 -11.80 1.88
CA ARG A 117 18.91 -11.01 2.97
C ARG A 117 19.55 -11.83 4.09
N GLY A 118 19.38 -13.15 4.07
CA GLY A 118 19.80 -14.03 5.16
C GLY A 118 19.11 -13.65 6.48
N GLU A 119 19.90 -13.45 7.53
CA GLU A 119 19.43 -13.15 8.89
C GLU A 119 19.62 -11.69 9.30
N LEU A 120 19.82 -10.78 8.33
CA LEU A 120 20.13 -9.37 8.57
C LEU A 120 18.96 -8.43 8.21
N GLY A 121 18.96 -7.26 8.85
CA GLY A 121 18.12 -6.12 8.49
C GLY A 121 16.64 -6.26 8.87
N ASP A 122 16.32 -6.97 9.95
CA ASP A 122 14.93 -7.10 10.44
C ASP A 122 14.31 -5.74 10.76
N PHE A 123 15.09 -4.80 11.32
CA PHE A 123 14.68 -3.41 11.51
C PHE A 123 14.14 -2.77 10.22
N PHE A 124 14.83 -2.96 9.09
CA PHE A 124 14.40 -2.39 7.81
C PHE A 124 13.14 -3.05 7.27
N VAL A 125 12.98 -4.37 7.44
CA VAL A 125 11.73 -5.05 7.10
C VAL A 125 10.58 -4.52 7.95
N GLY A 126 10.81 -4.30 9.24
CA GLY A 126 9.86 -3.64 10.13
C GLY A 126 9.46 -2.24 9.63
N CYS A 127 10.43 -1.44 9.21
CA CYS A 127 10.19 -0.15 8.56
C CYS A 127 9.27 -0.30 7.35
N ILE A 128 9.57 -1.21 6.42
CA ILE A 128 8.75 -1.44 5.23
C ILE A 128 7.32 -1.84 5.57
N PHE A 129 7.07 -2.60 6.65
CA PHE A 129 5.70 -2.92 7.06
C PHE A 129 4.90 -1.69 7.52
N THR A 130 5.55 -0.67 8.10
CA THR A 130 4.86 0.56 8.50
C THR A 130 4.32 1.37 7.31
N ALA A 131 4.81 1.11 6.10
CA ALA A 131 4.29 1.70 4.87
C ALA A 131 2.79 1.39 4.65
N GLU A 132 2.28 0.31 5.23
CA GLU A 132 0.87 -0.06 5.12
C GLU A 132 -0.07 0.85 5.92
N LEU A 133 0.43 1.68 6.86
CA LEU A 133 -0.43 2.55 7.68
C LEU A 133 -1.31 3.50 6.87
N SER A 134 -0.91 3.87 5.66
CA SER A 134 -1.74 4.72 4.78
C SER A 134 -2.94 3.96 4.18
N THR A 135 -2.87 2.63 4.07
CA THR A 135 -3.85 1.79 3.36
C THR A 135 -5.26 1.88 3.94
N PRO A 136 -5.49 1.88 5.27
CA PRO A 136 -6.82 2.10 5.85
C PRO A 136 -7.46 3.43 5.40
N PHE A 137 -6.69 4.52 5.34
CA PHE A 137 -7.19 5.83 4.93
C PHE A 137 -7.48 5.90 3.42
N VAL A 138 -6.62 5.28 2.60
CA VAL A 138 -6.86 5.15 1.15
C VAL A 138 -8.13 4.33 0.89
N SER A 139 -8.30 3.22 1.62
CA SER A 139 -9.46 2.33 1.55
C SER A 139 -10.76 3.03 1.97
N LEU A 140 -10.75 3.71 3.12
CA LEU A 140 -11.88 4.49 3.61
C LEU A 140 -12.28 5.57 2.60
N GLY A 141 -11.31 6.29 2.02
CA GLY A 141 -11.58 7.30 1.01
C GLY A 141 -12.28 6.73 -0.23
N ARG A 142 -12.00 5.49 -0.62
CA ARG A 142 -12.70 4.81 -1.72
C ARG A 142 -14.12 4.38 -1.33
N ILE A 143 -14.33 3.90 -0.10
CA ILE A 143 -15.66 3.55 0.42
C ILE A 143 -16.53 4.80 0.47
N LEU A 144 -16.02 5.93 0.98
CA LEU A 144 -16.77 7.19 1.05
C LEU A 144 -17.19 7.71 -0.33
N ILE A 145 -16.35 7.52 -1.36
CA ILE A 145 -16.72 7.85 -2.75
C ILE A 145 -17.86 6.94 -3.23
N GLN A 146 -17.83 5.65 -2.90
CA GLN A 146 -18.90 4.71 -3.27
C GLN A 146 -20.23 5.05 -2.59
N LEU A 147 -20.17 5.57 -1.35
CA LEU A 147 -21.32 6.05 -0.61
C LEU A 147 -21.75 7.49 -0.99
N GLN A 148 -21.13 8.09 -2.02
CA GLN A 148 -21.35 9.47 -2.46
C GLN A 148 -21.15 10.53 -1.35
N GLN A 149 -20.32 10.24 -0.34
CA GLN A 149 -20.06 11.10 0.82
C GLN A 149 -18.88 12.08 0.60
N GLN A 150 -18.61 12.48 -0.64
CA GLN A 150 -17.43 13.29 -0.97
C GLN A 150 -17.49 14.73 -0.41
N HIS A 151 -18.67 15.24 -0.11
CA HIS A 151 -18.86 16.57 0.48
C HIS A 151 -18.71 16.58 2.01
N SER A 152 -18.70 15.41 2.65
CA SER A 152 -18.64 15.28 4.11
C SER A 152 -17.32 15.79 4.67
N LEU A 153 -17.36 16.28 5.92
CA LEU A 153 -16.16 16.62 6.68
C LEU A 153 -15.25 15.39 6.84
N LEU A 154 -15.85 14.21 7.04
CA LEU A 154 -15.14 12.94 7.15
C LEU A 154 -14.27 12.66 5.91
N TYR A 155 -14.80 12.89 4.70
CA TYR A 155 -14.04 12.70 3.47
C TYR A 155 -12.84 13.65 3.37
N LYS A 156 -13.02 14.93 3.74
CA LYS A 156 -11.95 15.92 3.73
C LYS A 156 -10.86 15.59 4.75
N VAL A 157 -11.23 15.27 5.98
CA VAL A 157 -10.30 14.86 7.05
C VAL A 157 -9.56 13.59 6.64
N ASN A 158 -10.27 12.58 6.12
CA ASN A 158 -9.64 11.35 5.63
C ASN A 158 -8.66 11.62 4.47
N GLY A 159 -8.95 12.61 3.61
CA GLY A 159 -8.03 13.05 2.56
C GLY A 159 -6.72 13.59 3.12
N ILE A 160 -6.79 14.44 4.15
CA ILE A 160 -5.59 14.97 4.85
C ILE A 160 -4.81 13.84 5.53
N LEU A 161 -5.52 12.94 6.24
CA LEU A 161 -4.90 11.77 6.87
C LEU A 161 -4.24 10.85 5.84
N THR A 162 -4.87 10.62 4.69
CA THR A 162 -4.30 9.85 3.58
C THR A 162 -3.00 10.47 3.10
N LEU A 163 -2.97 11.78 2.82
CA LEU A 163 -1.77 12.45 2.33
C LEU A 163 -0.65 12.44 3.37
N THR A 164 -0.98 12.75 4.62
CA THR A 164 -0.02 12.83 5.72
C THR A 164 0.61 11.46 6.01
N THR A 165 -0.21 10.42 6.16
CA THR A 165 0.29 9.07 6.44
C THR A 165 1.06 8.49 5.26
N PHE A 166 0.63 8.75 4.02
CA PHE A 166 1.36 8.31 2.84
C PHE A 166 2.75 8.98 2.77
N PHE A 167 2.82 10.29 3.01
CA PHE A 167 4.09 11.01 3.02
C PHE A 167 5.02 10.51 4.14
N MET A 168 4.53 10.43 5.37
CA MET A 168 5.34 10.05 6.54
C MET A 168 5.79 8.59 6.48
N CYS A 169 4.87 7.66 6.21
CA CYS A 169 5.12 6.23 6.32
C CYS A 169 5.66 5.60 5.03
N ARG A 170 5.56 6.27 3.87
CA ARG A 170 6.05 5.72 2.60
C ARG A 170 7.17 6.54 1.97
N ILE A 171 7.18 7.87 2.12
CA ILE A 171 8.21 8.73 1.52
C ILE A 171 9.33 8.99 2.51
N LEU A 172 9.01 9.53 3.69
CA LEU A 172 10.00 9.82 4.74
C LEU A 172 10.58 8.57 5.41
N LEU A 173 9.94 7.41 5.21
CA LEU A 173 10.46 6.13 5.66
C LEU A 173 11.87 5.85 5.13
N PHE A 174 12.16 6.17 3.87
CA PHE A 174 13.48 5.91 3.29
C PHE A 174 14.56 6.80 3.92
N PRO A 175 14.42 8.14 4.00
CA PRO A 175 15.31 8.97 4.80
C PRO A 175 15.47 8.49 6.25
N PHE A 176 14.39 8.01 6.89
CA PHE A 176 14.44 7.47 8.25
C PHE A 176 15.30 6.20 8.35
N MET A 177 15.19 5.28 7.40
CA MET A 177 16.05 4.10 7.34
C MET A 177 17.53 4.47 7.21
N TYR A 178 17.85 5.41 6.31
CA TYR A 178 19.23 5.89 6.12
C TYR A 178 19.74 6.62 7.36
N TRP A 179 18.89 7.43 8.00
CA TRP A 179 19.23 8.14 9.23
C TRP A 179 19.51 7.17 10.39
N SER A 180 18.69 6.13 10.55
CA SER A 180 18.86 5.13 11.61
C SER A 180 20.18 4.36 11.45
N TYR A 181 20.48 3.93 10.22
CA TYR A 181 21.78 3.34 9.88
C TYR A 181 22.95 4.32 10.12
N GLY A 182 22.82 5.55 9.63
CA GLY A 182 23.86 6.57 9.76
C GLY A 182 24.17 6.87 11.22
N ARG A 183 23.14 6.98 12.07
CA ARG A 183 23.30 7.20 13.51
C ARG A 183 24.08 6.07 14.18
N GLN A 184 23.81 4.82 13.82
CA GLN A 184 24.56 3.66 14.36
C GLN A 184 26.02 3.66 13.92
N GLN A 185 26.30 4.08 12.68
CA GLN A 185 27.66 4.10 12.11
C GLN A 185 28.41 5.42 12.36
N GLY A 186 27.81 6.38 13.08
CA GLY A 186 28.41 7.72 13.28
C GLY A 186 28.50 8.56 11.99
N LEU A 187 27.68 8.27 10.99
CA LEU A 187 27.65 8.94 9.68
C LEU A 187 26.51 9.97 9.60
N SER A 188 26.78 11.10 8.94
CA SER A 188 25.74 12.04 8.52
C SER A 188 24.85 11.42 7.43
N LEU A 189 23.56 11.75 7.40
CA LEU A 189 22.57 11.22 6.45
C LEU A 189 23.03 11.22 4.98
N LEU A 190 23.66 12.31 4.52
CA LEU A 190 24.11 12.48 3.13
C LEU A 190 25.29 11.56 2.75
N ARG A 191 26.05 11.05 3.74
CA ARG A 191 27.18 10.14 3.51
C ARG A 191 26.77 8.67 3.46
N VAL A 192 25.60 8.34 3.99
CA VAL A 192 25.09 6.96 4.07
C VAL A 192 24.98 6.29 2.69
N PRO A 193 24.44 6.94 1.64
CA PRO A 193 24.38 6.32 0.31
C PRO A 193 25.74 5.89 -0.26
N PHE A 194 26.83 6.54 0.16
CA PHE A 194 28.18 6.24 -0.31
C PHE A 194 28.88 5.17 0.53
N HIS A 195 28.34 4.82 1.71
CA HIS A 195 28.91 3.82 2.61
C HIS A 195 28.17 2.48 2.53
N ILE A 196 26.87 2.48 2.24
CA ILE A 196 26.12 1.24 2.07
C ILE A 196 26.41 0.61 0.70
N PRO A 197 26.32 -0.73 0.56
CA PRO A 197 26.48 -1.38 -0.72
C PRO A 197 25.56 -0.81 -1.80
N PHE A 198 26.06 -0.68 -3.03
CA PHE A 198 25.31 -0.10 -4.15
C PHE A 198 23.95 -0.76 -4.37
N HIS A 199 23.86 -2.10 -4.22
CA HIS A 199 22.61 -2.84 -4.37
C HIS A 199 21.53 -2.42 -3.36
N CYS A 200 21.89 -1.98 -2.14
CA CYS A 200 20.94 -1.46 -1.16
C CYS A 200 20.32 -0.14 -1.63
N ASN A 201 21.12 0.76 -2.20
CA ASN A 201 20.62 2.01 -2.79
C ASN A 201 19.67 1.74 -3.96
N VAL A 202 20.05 0.80 -4.83
CA VAL A 202 19.23 0.40 -5.97
C VAL A 202 17.89 -0.20 -5.48
N ALA A 203 17.92 -1.10 -4.50
CA ALA A 203 16.72 -1.67 -3.91
C ALA A 203 15.80 -0.60 -3.31
N ASN A 204 16.37 0.34 -2.54
CA ASN A 204 15.61 1.46 -1.98
C ASN A 204 15.02 2.37 -3.06
N ALA A 205 15.76 2.65 -4.13
CA ALA A 205 15.27 3.41 -5.27
C ALA A 205 14.08 2.73 -5.96
N PHE A 206 14.16 1.41 -6.17
CA PHE A 206 13.04 0.63 -6.73
C PHE A 206 11.83 0.59 -5.81
N LEU A 207 12.04 0.58 -4.48
CA LEU A 207 10.96 0.59 -3.51
C LEU A 207 10.26 1.96 -3.41
N ILE A 208 11.01 3.08 -3.43
CA ILE A 208 10.45 4.43 -3.28
C ILE A 208 9.83 4.98 -4.57
N ALA A 209 10.36 4.62 -5.75
CA ALA A 209 9.87 5.12 -7.04
C ALA A 209 8.33 4.96 -7.24
N PRO A 210 7.71 3.78 -7.03
CA PRO A 210 6.26 3.65 -7.13
C PRO A 210 5.52 4.46 -6.05
N GLN A 211 6.10 4.65 -4.87
CA GLN A 211 5.50 5.46 -3.79
C GLN A 211 5.44 6.94 -4.18
N ILE A 212 6.53 7.50 -4.73
CA ILE A 212 6.56 8.88 -5.23
C ILE A 212 5.52 9.06 -6.34
N TYR A 213 5.44 8.11 -7.27
CA TYR A 213 4.43 8.13 -8.33
C TYR A 213 3.01 8.17 -7.76
N TRP A 214 2.67 7.28 -6.84
CA TRP A 214 1.36 7.27 -6.18
C TRP A 214 1.06 8.52 -5.39
N PHE A 215 2.04 9.02 -4.65
CA PHE A 215 1.89 10.26 -3.90
C PHE A 215 1.58 11.42 -4.84
N SER A 216 2.26 11.50 -6.00
CA SER A 216 1.97 12.52 -7.00
C SER A 216 0.54 12.45 -7.53
N LEU A 217 -0.02 11.24 -7.71
CA LEU A 217 -1.41 11.04 -8.14
C LEU A 217 -2.39 11.44 -7.04
N LEU A 218 -2.08 11.15 -5.77
CA LEU A 218 -2.89 11.56 -4.62
C LEU A 218 -2.91 13.09 -4.47
N CYS A 219 -1.75 13.75 -4.58
CA CYS A 219 -1.66 15.21 -4.56
C CYS A 219 -2.42 15.85 -5.72
N LYS A 220 -2.30 15.32 -6.94
CA LYS A 220 -3.09 15.78 -8.10
C LYS A 220 -4.59 15.65 -7.88
N LYS A 221 -5.04 14.55 -7.25
CA LYS A 221 -6.45 14.35 -6.91
C LYS A 221 -6.92 15.32 -5.83
N ALA A 222 -6.08 15.58 -4.83
CA ALA A 222 -6.39 16.52 -3.75
C ALA A 222 -6.48 17.95 -4.26
N ALA A 223 -5.54 18.41 -5.10
CA ALA A 223 -5.57 19.74 -5.70
C ALA A 223 -6.90 20.01 -6.42
N ARG A 224 -7.35 19.08 -7.28
CA ARG A 224 -8.65 19.17 -7.96
C ARG A 224 -9.85 19.26 -7.03
N LEU A 225 -9.76 18.73 -5.81
CA LEU A 225 -10.85 18.80 -4.83
C LEU A 225 -10.93 20.18 -4.18
N PHE A 226 -9.80 20.86 -4.02
CA PHE A 226 -9.69 22.19 -3.42
C PHE A 226 -9.86 23.33 -4.44
N ASP A 227 -9.60 23.09 -5.72
CA ASP A 227 -9.78 24.07 -6.81
C ASP A 227 -11.26 24.27 -7.22
N VAL A 228 -12.21 23.48 -6.70
CA VAL A 228 -13.64 23.68 -6.99
C VAL A 228 -14.14 24.89 -6.20
N PRO A 229 -14.58 25.99 -6.87
CA PRO A 229 -15.08 27.16 -6.17
C PRO A 229 -16.32 26.79 -5.34
N PRO A 230 -16.51 27.37 -4.14
CA PRO A 230 -17.76 27.22 -3.43
C PRO A 230 -18.89 27.76 -4.32
N ALA A 231 -19.90 26.91 -4.57
CA ALA A 231 -21.10 27.32 -5.28
C ALA A 231 -21.64 28.61 -4.63
N LYS A 232 -21.85 29.63 -5.46
CA LYS A 232 -22.45 30.91 -5.07
C LYS A 232 -23.71 30.59 -4.27
N LYS A 233 -23.77 31.04 -3.01
CA LYS A 233 -25.04 31.13 -2.29
C LYS A 233 -25.85 32.17 -3.06
N ASP A 234 -26.82 31.71 -3.84
CA ASP A 234 -27.82 32.59 -4.42
C ASP A 234 -28.52 33.30 -3.25
N SER A 235 -28.38 34.63 -3.24
CA SER A 235 -28.99 35.56 -2.30
C SER A 235 -30.35 35.99 -2.80
#